data_AF-A0A6G8IG16-F1
#
_entry.id   AF-A0A6G8IG16-F1
#
_cell.length_a   1.000
_cell.length_b   1.000
_cell.length_c   1.000
_cell.angle_alpha   90.00
_cell.angle_beta   90.00
_cell.angle_gamma   90.00
#
_symmetry.space_group_name_H-M   'P 1'
#
loop_
_entity.id
_entity.type
_entity.pdbx_description
1 polymer ?
#
loop_
_entity_poly.entity_id
_entity_poly.type
_entity_poly.pdbx_seq_one_letter_code
_entity_poly.pdbx_strand_id
1 'polypeptide(L)'
;MTQPTQEPTPQRPAPRGGLSRRQIVRAGLSAAPVVAAVKSNTVLAGDHSCVKPSTFSSLRAANMKVSAQREIKTDYECRSHGYWKNNNAGLERNFKTATQFISTTTGFVANPGSAYAGKSLQQVLEMGGNQYNAALARHVVAAYLTAVAYRNDPTVVMLTTSQCQAIWNNQGVWSPFAGTTWTLAQTMAYFDTVYGPSFL
;
A
#
# COMPACT_ATOMS: atom_id res chain seq x y z
N MET A 1 50.53 19.33 -49.27
CA MET A 1 49.66 18.65 -48.29
C MET A 1 48.45 18.14 -49.05
N THR A 2 48.25 16.84 -48.96
CA THR A 2 47.55 16.00 -49.93
C THR A 2 46.06 15.86 -49.58
N GLN A 3 45.17 16.08 -50.53
CA GLN A 3 43.78 15.59 -50.50
C GLN A 3 43.60 14.63 -51.68
N PRO A 4 43.02 13.44 -51.47
CA PRO A 4 42.39 12.70 -52.54
C PRO A 4 40.87 12.58 -52.36
N THR A 5 40.20 13.07 -53.40
CA THR A 5 38.91 12.69 -54.02
C THR A 5 38.29 11.35 -53.58
N GLN A 6 37.00 11.38 -53.23
CA GLN A 6 36.11 10.21 -53.15
C GLN A 6 35.34 10.02 -54.47
N GLU A 7 35.20 8.76 -54.92
CA GLU A 7 34.41 8.32 -56.09
C GLU A 7 33.29 7.34 -55.63
N PRO A 8 32.11 7.24 -56.30
CA PRO A 8 30.90 6.65 -55.71
C PRO A 8 30.46 5.27 -56.30
N THR A 9 29.95 4.39 -55.41
CA THR A 9 28.95 3.26 -55.57
C THR A 9 29.27 2.06 -56.48
N PRO A 10 28.83 0.80 -56.16
CA PRO A 10 27.42 0.37 -56.26
C PRO A 10 26.91 -0.67 -55.20
N GLN A 11 25.57 -0.83 -55.11
CA GLN A 11 24.84 -1.72 -54.18
C GLN A 11 24.50 -3.13 -54.73
N ARG A 12 24.62 -4.15 -53.85
CA ARG A 12 23.88 -5.46 -53.68
C ARG A 12 23.95 -6.57 -54.76
N PRO A 13 23.79 -7.89 -54.44
CA PRO A 13 22.82 -8.51 -53.49
C PRO A 13 23.34 -9.68 -52.60
N ALA A 14 22.44 -10.24 -51.77
CA ALA A 14 22.66 -11.28 -50.74
C ALA A 14 22.23 -12.71 -51.16
N PRO A 15 22.65 -13.76 -50.42
CA PRO A 15 21.75 -14.84 -50.00
C PRO A 15 21.88 -15.16 -48.49
N ARG A 16 20.82 -14.99 -47.68
CA ARG A 16 19.79 -15.99 -47.26
C ARG A 16 20.31 -17.15 -46.39
N GLY A 17 19.87 -17.17 -45.13
CA GLY A 17 19.82 -18.39 -44.31
C GLY A 17 19.87 -18.16 -42.80
N GLY A 18 18.75 -17.77 -42.18
CA GLY A 18 18.64 -17.68 -40.72
C GLY A 18 17.24 -17.27 -40.29
N LEU A 19 16.42 -18.26 -39.96
CA LEU A 19 14.97 -18.21 -39.84
C LEU A 19 14.44 -17.40 -38.64
N SER A 20 13.25 -16.84 -38.88
CA SER A 20 12.30 -16.24 -37.96
C SER A 20 11.67 -17.26 -36.98
N ARG A 21 11.17 -16.75 -35.83
CA ARG A 21 10.15 -17.32 -34.89
C ARG A 21 10.47 -18.57 -34.06
N ARG A 22 10.68 -18.34 -32.75
CA ARG A 22 10.11 -19.11 -31.60
C ARG A 22 10.03 -18.09 -30.44
N GLN A 23 8.91 -17.49 -30.03
CA GLN A 23 7.63 -18.04 -29.57
C GLN A 23 7.77 -19.35 -28.77
N ILE A 24 7.48 -19.21 -27.46
CA ILE A 24 6.74 -20.14 -26.59
C ILE A 24 7.56 -21.17 -25.76
N VAL A 25 7.57 -20.90 -24.44
CA VAL A 25 7.24 -21.80 -23.29
C VAL A 25 8.35 -22.49 -22.47
N ARG A 26 8.42 -22.12 -21.18
CA ARG A 26 8.21 -22.93 -19.95
C ARG A 26 8.70 -22.11 -18.74
N ALA A 27 7.84 -21.53 -17.88
CA ALA A 27 7.10 -22.18 -16.79
C ALA A 27 7.97 -23.15 -15.95
N GLY A 28 8.23 -22.79 -14.69
CA GLY A 28 8.60 -23.76 -13.65
C GLY A 28 9.72 -23.33 -12.70
N LEU A 29 9.32 -23.08 -11.44
CA LEU A 29 10.11 -23.26 -10.20
C LEU A 29 11.17 -22.21 -9.83
N SER A 30 10.75 -21.24 -9.00
CA SER A 30 11.39 -21.05 -7.69
C SER A 30 10.45 -20.28 -6.75
N ALA A 31 9.72 -21.04 -5.94
CA ALA A 31 9.07 -20.51 -4.76
C ALA A 31 10.16 -20.17 -3.72
N ALA A 32 10.07 -18.96 -3.15
CA ALA A 32 10.65 -18.49 -1.89
C ALA A 32 12.17 -18.70 -1.65
N PRO A 33 12.89 -17.59 -1.40
CA PRO A 33 13.04 -17.19 0.00
C PRO A 33 12.93 -15.67 0.16
N VAL A 34 11.78 -15.17 0.62
CA VAL A 34 11.65 -13.75 1.04
C VAL A 34 11.20 -13.70 2.49
N VAL A 35 11.93 -14.37 3.38
CA VAL A 35 11.75 -14.21 4.84
C VAL A 35 13.12 -14.33 5.54
N ALA A 36 14.10 -13.50 5.17
CA ALA A 36 15.36 -13.39 5.93
C ALA A 36 16.18 -12.11 5.69
N ALA A 37 15.84 -11.28 4.70
CA ALA A 37 16.55 -10.00 4.46
C ALA A 37 15.89 -8.79 5.14
N VAL A 38 14.86 -9.01 5.96
CA VAL A 38 14.07 -7.95 6.60
C VAL A 38 14.82 -7.27 7.76
N LYS A 39 15.91 -7.84 8.28
CA LYS A 39 16.51 -7.35 9.54
C LYS A 39 17.79 -6.53 9.41
N SER A 40 18.41 -6.41 8.23
CA SER A 40 19.84 -6.02 8.19
C SER A 40 20.18 -4.68 7.57
N ASN A 41 19.25 -3.95 6.93
CA ASN A 41 19.58 -2.66 6.29
C ASN A 41 18.66 -1.48 6.67
N THR A 42 17.86 -1.61 7.72
CA THR A 42 17.07 -0.49 8.28
C THR A 42 17.67 -0.05 9.61
N VAL A 43 18.82 0.63 9.59
CA VAL A 43 19.29 1.47 10.71
C VAL A 43 18.68 2.88 10.58
N LEU A 44 17.44 2.96 10.09
CA LEU A 44 16.65 4.19 10.00
C LEU A 44 15.25 3.88 10.50
N ALA A 45 14.93 4.46 11.66
CA ALA A 45 13.64 4.49 12.35
C ALA A 45 13.15 3.16 12.94
N GLY A 46 13.20 3.06 14.27
CA GLY A 46 12.76 1.91 15.05
C GLY A 46 11.34 1.47 14.71
N ASP A 47 11.17 0.14 14.59
CA ASP A 47 10.00 -0.73 14.58
C ASP A 47 8.70 -0.35 13.83
N HIS A 48 8.43 0.91 13.46
CA HIS A 48 7.26 1.34 12.70
C HIS A 48 7.57 2.59 11.87
N SER A 49 7.92 2.44 10.58
CA SER A 49 8.09 3.59 9.69
C SER A 49 6.77 3.92 8.99
N CYS A 50 6.13 5.02 9.41
CA CYS A 50 4.94 5.53 8.76
C CYS A 50 5.31 6.09 7.37
N VAL A 51 5.10 5.31 6.31
CA VAL A 51 5.45 5.70 4.93
C VAL A 51 4.20 5.86 4.06
N LYS A 52 4.18 6.89 3.21
CA LYS A 52 3.10 7.08 2.23
C LYS A 52 3.05 5.91 1.22
N PRO A 53 1.87 5.61 0.65
CA PRO A 53 1.71 4.53 -0.33
C PRO A 53 2.66 4.61 -1.55
N SER A 54 2.92 5.82 -2.07
CA SER A 54 3.86 6.05 -3.18
C SER A 54 5.31 5.76 -2.80
N THR A 55 5.72 6.17 -1.60
CA THR A 55 7.02 5.84 -1.01
C THR A 55 7.15 4.34 -0.83
N PHE A 56 6.13 3.68 -0.28
CA PHE A 56 6.10 2.22 -0.12
C PHE A 56 6.27 1.50 -1.45
N SER A 57 5.55 1.91 -2.51
CA SER A 57 5.72 1.30 -3.83
C SER A 57 7.13 1.48 -4.37
N SER A 58 7.73 2.66 -4.17
CA SER A 58 9.11 2.95 -4.58
C SER A 58 10.11 2.07 -3.83
N LEU A 59 9.93 1.94 -2.50
CA LEU A 59 10.76 1.10 -1.66
C LEU A 59 10.64 -0.36 -2.07
N ARG A 60 9.42 -0.85 -2.28
CA ARG A 60 9.18 -2.23 -2.72
C ARG A 60 9.88 -2.54 -4.04
N ALA A 61 9.81 -1.64 -5.01
CA ALA A 61 10.54 -1.79 -6.28
C ALA A 61 12.07 -1.81 -6.09
N ALA A 62 12.58 -1.10 -5.09
CA ALA A 62 13.98 -1.08 -4.70
C ALA A 62 14.37 -2.19 -3.69
N ASN A 63 13.55 -3.24 -3.50
CA ASN A 63 13.75 -4.28 -2.48
C ASN A 63 13.90 -3.72 -1.06
N MET A 64 13.07 -2.73 -0.73
CA MET A 64 13.07 -1.97 0.52
C MET A 64 14.40 -1.26 0.82
N LYS A 65 15.26 -1.08 -0.18
CA LYS A 65 16.51 -0.33 -0.02
C LYS A 65 16.27 1.15 -0.22
N VAL A 66 16.82 1.94 0.70
CA VAL A 66 16.91 3.39 0.57
C VAL A 66 18.29 3.70 -0.01
N SER A 67 18.34 4.44 -1.13
CA SER A 67 19.61 4.96 -1.65
C SER A 67 20.17 5.98 -0.67
N ALA A 68 21.49 6.02 -0.47
CA ALA A 68 22.18 6.88 0.50
C ALA A 68 21.85 8.39 0.41
N GLN A 69 21.31 8.87 -0.71
CA GLN A 69 20.93 10.27 -0.93
C GLN A 69 19.42 10.57 -0.82
N ARG A 70 18.57 9.60 -0.48
CA ARG A 70 17.11 9.81 -0.45
C ARG A 70 16.61 9.98 0.97
N GLU A 71 16.19 11.19 1.31
CA GLU A 71 15.43 11.44 2.52
C GLU A 71 13.99 10.95 2.34
N ILE A 72 13.52 10.13 3.28
CA ILE A 72 12.14 9.63 3.30
C ILE A 72 11.44 10.31 4.46
N LYS A 73 10.35 11.02 4.15
CA LYS A 73 9.47 11.57 5.17
C LYS A 73 8.79 10.42 5.94
N THR A 74 9.14 10.24 7.21
CA THR A 74 8.63 9.17 8.11
C THR A 74 7.93 9.71 9.36
N ASP A 75 7.84 11.03 9.52
CA ASP A 75 7.15 11.77 10.60
C ASP A 75 5.62 11.83 10.40
N TYR A 76 5.07 10.96 9.54
CA TYR A 76 3.63 10.84 9.42
C TYR A 76 3.04 10.19 10.67
N GLU A 77 1.84 10.62 11.03
CA GLU A 77 1.10 9.98 12.10
C GLU A 77 0.47 8.70 11.57
N CYS A 78 0.94 7.57 12.09
CA CYS A 78 0.32 6.27 11.90
C CYS A 78 0.15 5.59 13.26
N ARG A 79 -1.10 5.28 13.60
CA ARG A 79 -1.44 4.62 14.87
C ARG A 79 -2.16 3.33 14.54
N SER A 80 -1.70 2.23 15.14
CA SER A 80 -2.26 0.89 14.89
C SER A 80 -3.69 0.77 15.38
N HIS A 81 -4.38 -0.27 14.91
CA HIS A 81 -5.72 -0.62 15.42
C HIS A 81 -5.70 -0.90 16.93
N GLY A 82 -4.64 -1.53 17.45
CA GLY A 82 -4.45 -1.77 18.88
C GLY A 82 -4.27 -0.49 19.72
N TYR A 83 -3.61 0.53 19.17
CA TYR A 83 -3.56 1.85 19.81
C TYR A 83 -4.97 2.45 19.90
N TRP A 84 -5.68 2.51 18.77
CA TRP A 84 -7.01 3.11 18.70
C TRP A 84 -8.08 2.33 19.45
N LYS A 85 -7.89 1.03 19.67
CA LYS A 85 -8.78 0.23 20.54
C LYS A 85 -8.82 0.78 21.96
N ASN A 86 -7.67 1.22 22.48
CA ASN A 86 -7.50 1.63 23.88
C ASN A 86 -7.37 3.15 24.08
N ASN A 87 -7.25 3.94 23.01
CA ASN A 87 -7.01 5.39 23.09
C ASN A 87 -8.08 6.20 22.34
N ASN A 88 -8.28 7.45 22.77
CA ASN A 88 -9.21 8.42 22.19
C ASN A 88 -8.54 9.78 21.89
N ALA A 89 -7.21 9.83 21.86
CA ALA A 89 -6.47 11.07 21.70
C ALA A 89 -6.89 11.81 20.42
N GLY A 90 -7.23 13.10 20.54
CA GLY A 90 -7.64 13.95 19.42
C GLY A 90 -9.07 13.69 18.89
N LEU A 91 -9.83 12.78 19.50
CA LEU A 91 -11.22 12.48 19.12
C LEU A 91 -12.21 13.08 20.12
N GLU A 92 -13.43 13.34 19.65
CA GLU A 92 -14.54 13.71 20.53
C GLU A 92 -14.89 12.58 21.51
N ARG A 93 -15.41 12.93 22.69
CA ARG A 93 -15.83 11.97 23.70
C ARG A 93 -16.86 11.00 23.10
N ASN A 94 -16.64 9.69 23.26
CA ASN A 94 -17.50 8.62 22.74
C ASN A 94 -17.58 8.53 21.20
N PHE A 95 -16.73 9.22 20.44
CA PHE A 95 -16.79 9.20 18.98
C PHE A 95 -16.82 7.77 18.39
N LYS A 96 -15.96 6.88 18.89
CA LYS A 96 -15.86 5.50 18.39
C LYS A 96 -17.05 4.61 18.72
N THR A 97 -17.75 4.88 19.83
CA THR A 97 -18.90 4.08 20.28
C THR A 97 -20.21 4.63 19.73
N ALA A 98 -20.31 5.94 19.52
CA ALA A 98 -21.46 6.60 18.92
C ALA A 98 -21.48 6.49 17.39
N THR A 99 -20.32 6.50 16.74
CA THR A 99 -20.23 6.45 15.27
C THR A 99 -20.30 5.01 14.77
N GLN A 100 -21.31 4.74 13.93
CA GLN A 100 -21.42 3.47 13.21
C GLN A 100 -20.39 3.39 12.09
N PHE A 101 -19.81 2.19 11.93
CA PHE A 101 -18.84 1.93 10.88
C PHE A 101 -19.46 2.14 9.50
N ILE A 102 -20.61 1.52 9.21
CA ILE A 102 -21.38 1.85 8.01
C ILE A 102 -22.32 2.99 8.36
N SER A 103 -21.99 4.21 7.94
CA SER A 103 -22.84 5.39 8.13
C SER A 103 -22.52 6.47 7.09
N THR A 104 -23.42 7.44 6.96
CA THR A 104 -23.18 8.65 6.16
C THR A 104 -22.02 9.48 6.72
N THR A 105 -21.81 9.46 8.04
CA THR A 105 -20.70 10.15 8.72
C THR A 105 -19.33 9.59 8.32
N THR A 106 -19.19 8.27 8.27
CA THR A 106 -17.93 7.61 7.92
C THR A 106 -17.73 7.48 6.41
N GLY A 107 -18.82 7.43 5.63
CA GLY A 107 -18.80 7.19 4.18
C GLY A 107 -18.47 5.75 3.78
N PHE A 108 -18.39 4.82 4.74
CA PHE A 108 -18.25 3.40 4.48
C PHE A 108 -19.63 2.80 4.15
N VAL A 109 -19.73 2.12 3.00
CA VAL A 109 -21.00 1.55 2.51
C VAL A 109 -20.92 0.05 2.26
N ALA A 110 -19.72 -0.50 2.02
CA ALA A 110 -19.57 -1.94 1.79
C ALA A 110 -19.89 -2.74 3.06
N ASN A 111 -20.67 -3.81 2.91
CA ASN A 111 -21.06 -4.69 4.02
C ASN A 111 -20.92 -6.19 3.66
N PRO A 112 -19.69 -6.71 3.56
CA PRO A 112 -19.48 -8.12 3.20
C PRO A 112 -20.16 -9.05 4.21
N GLY A 113 -21.02 -9.95 3.71
CA GLY A 113 -21.75 -10.92 4.54
C GLY A 113 -22.67 -10.30 5.59
N SER A 114 -23.07 -9.03 5.42
CA SER A 114 -23.85 -8.26 6.39
C SER A 114 -23.20 -8.10 7.77
N ALA A 115 -21.90 -8.40 7.88
CA ALA A 115 -21.20 -8.55 9.15
C ALA A 115 -20.99 -7.22 9.91
N TYR A 116 -21.17 -6.07 9.26
CA TYR A 116 -20.86 -4.76 9.83
C TYR A 116 -22.10 -3.89 10.08
N ALA A 117 -23.30 -4.39 9.79
CA ALA A 117 -24.54 -3.67 10.03
C ALA A 117 -24.68 -3.34 11.53
N GLY A 118 -24.93 -2.07 11.84
CA GLY A 118 -25.11 -1.59 13.22
C GLY A 118 -23.85 -1.61 14.10
N LYS A 119 -22.69 -2.02 13.57
CA LYS A 119 -21.45 -2.03 14.35
C LYS A 119 -20.86 -0.63 14.49
N SER A 120 -20.41 -0.28 15.69
CA SER A 120 -19.65 0.94 15.93
C SER A 120 -18.18 0.80 15.50
N LEU A 121 -17.47 1.91 15.35
CA LEU A 121 -16.03 1.88 15.06
C LEU A 121 -15.25 1.13 16.14
N GLN A 122 -15.63 1.28 17.41
CA GLN A 122 -15.04 0.53 18.53
C GLN A 122 -15.25 -0.98 18.36
N GLN A 123 -16.47 -1.40 18.02
CA GLN A 123 -16.78 -2.82 17.83
C GLN A 123 -16.00 -3.43 16.66
N VAL A 124 -15.74 -2.66 15.59
CA VAL A 124 -14.89 -3.10 14.47
C VAL A 124 -13.44 -3.27 14.90
N LEU A 125 -12.89 -2.34 15.70
CA LEU A 125 -11.54 -2.47 16.26
C LEU A 125 -11.38 -3.69 17.18
N GLU A 126 -12.46 -4.13 17.81
CA GLU A 126 -12.49 -5.30 18.70
C GLU A 126 -12.67 -6.63 17.96
N MET A 127 -12.99 -6.62 16.66
CA MET A 127 -13.18 -7.85 15.88
C MET A 127 -11.86 -8.63 15.77
N GLY A 128 -11.95 -9.96 15.93
CA GLY A 128 -10.84 -10.86 15.68
C GLY A 128 -10.91 -11.52 14.30
N GLY A 129 -9.80 -12.15 13.90
CA GLY A 129 -9.71 -12.92 12.66
C GLY A 129 -9.82 -12.07 11.39
N ASN A 130 -10.12 -12.74 10.27
CA ASN A 130 -10.23 -12.11 8.94
C ASN A 130 -11.50 -12.53 8.17
N GLN A 131 -12.52 -13.05 8.85
CA GLN A 131 -13.80 -13.31 8.20
C GLN A 131 -14.42 -11.98 7.73
N TYR A 132 -15.02 -11.97 6.54
CA TYR A 132 -15.65 -10.77 5.96
C TYR A 132 -14.72 -9.55 5.87
N ASN A 133 -13.41 -9.77 5.69
CA ASN A 133 -12.38 -8.73 5.65
C ASN A 133 -12.22 -7.95 6.97
N ALA A 134 -12.44 -8.60 8.12
CA ALA A 134 -12.30 -7.95 9.44
C ALA A 134 -10.89 -7.37 9.68
N ALA A 135 -9.84 -7.98 9.12
CA ALA A 135 -8.48 -7.43 9.21
C ALA A 135 -8.37 -6.09 8.46
N LEU A 136 -8.90 -6.03 7.23
CA LEU A 136 -8.95 -4.80 6.45
C LEU A 136 -9.78 -3.73 7.17
N ALA A 137 -10.95 -4.11 7.69
CA ALA A 137 -11.83 -3.18 8.41
C ALA A 137 -11.10 -2.51 9.58
N ARG A 138 -10.35 -3.30 10.39
CA ARG A 138 -9.55 -2.78 11.51
C ARG A 138 -8.47 -1.79 11.07
N HIS A 139 -7.72 -2.11 10.01
CA HIS A 139 -6.71 -1.19 9.48
C HIS A 139 -7.32 0.10 8.93
N VAL A 140 -8.42 -0.02 8.17
CA VAL A 140 -9.08 1.15 7.59
C VAL A 140 -9.69 2.02 8.68
N VAL A 141 -10.30 1.43 9.72
CA VAL A 141 -10.80 2.21 10.88
C VAL A 141 -9.65 2.90 11.61
N ALA A 142 -8.53 2.21 11.84
CA ALA A 142 -7.35 2.82 12.47
C ALA A 142 -6.84 4.03 11.66
N ALA A 143 -6.69 3.87 10.34
CA ALA A 143 -6.28 4.94 9.44
C ALA A 143 -7.29 6.11 9.42
N TYR A 144 -8.59 5.78 9.39
CA TYR A 144 -9.67 6.76 9.42
C TYR A 144 -9.69 7.55 10.75
N LEU A 145 -9.50 6.90 11.89
CA LEU A 145 -9.45 7.57 13.19
C LEU A 145 -8.23 8.48 13.30
N THR A 146 -7.08 8.08 12.76
CA THR A 146 -5.93 8.97 12.63
C THR A 146 -6.25 10.16 11.74
N ALA A 147 -6.91 9.96 10.60
CA ALA A 147 -7.34 11.06 9.74
C ALA A 147 -8.26 12.04 10.49
N VAL A 148 -9.25 11.53 11.23
CA VAL A 148 -10.17 12.37 12.01
C VAL A 148 -9.44 13.13 13.13
N ALA A 149 -8.61 12.45 13.93
CA ALA A 149 -7.89 13.05 15.06
C ALA A 149 -6.96 14.21 14.63
N TYR A 150 -6.40 14.12 13.42
CA TYR A 150 -5.50 15.12 12.84
C TYR A 150 -6.18 15.97 11.75
N ARG A 151 -7.52 16.11 11.81
CA ARG A 151 -8.32 17.01 10.95
C ARG A 151 -8.12 16.77 9.45
N ASN A 152 -7.80 15.55 9.07
CA ASN A 152 -7.61 15.10 7.70
C ASN A 152 -6.47 15.84 6.95
N ASP A 153 -5.47 16.35 7.68
CA ASP A 153 -4.35 17.09 7.09
C ASP A 153 -3.40 16.14 6.29
N PRO A 154 -3.34 16.23 4.95
CA PRO A 154 -2.55 15.32 4.12
C PRO A 154 -1.02 15.49 4.29
N THR A 155 -0.58 16.52 5.01
CA THR A 155 0.83 16.74 5.34
C THR A 155 1.26 15.93 6.57
N VAL A 156 0.32 15.58 7.46
CA VAL A 156 0.54 14.86 8.72
C VAL A 156 0.06 13.42 8.66
N VAL A 157 -1.10 13.16 8.02
CA VAL A 157 -1.67 11.81 7.95
C VAL A 157 -1.22 11.07 6.70
N MET A 158 -1.11 9.75 6.81
CA MET A 158 -0.77 8.91 5.66
C MET A 158 -1.92 8.73 4.67
N LEU A 159 -3.12 8.51 5.21
CA LEU A 159 -4.35 8.29 4.45
C LEU A 159 -5.40 9.27 4.93
N THR A 160 -6.03 9.95 3.98
CA THR A 160 -7.18 10.80 4.22
C THR A 160 -8.45 9.96 4.42
N THR A 161 -9.50 10.56 4.99
CA THR A 161 -10.80 9.92 5.16
C THR A 161 -11.38 9.42 3.84
N SER A 162 -11.25 10.19 2.76
CA SER A 162 -11.72 9.80 1.41
C SER A 162 -10.95 8.61 0.84
N GLN A 163 -9.65 8.53 1.08
CA GLN A 163 -8.84 7.35 0.71
C GLN A 163 -9.27 6.13 1.52
N CYS A 164 -9.51 6.26 2.82
CA CYS A 164 -10.02 5.19 3.66
C CYS A 164 -11.37 4.67 3.13
N GLN A 165 -12.30 5.57 2.80
CA GLN A 165 -13.59 5.24 2.21
C GLN A 165 -13.43 4.47 0.90
N ALA A 166 -12.59 4.96 -0.01
CA ALA A 166 -12.33 4.31 -1.28
C ALA A 166 -11.74 2.89 -1.09
N ILE A 167 -10.79 2.73 -0.16
CA ILE A 167 -10.19 1.43 0.15
C ILE A 167 -11.26 0.45 0.66
N TRP A 168 -12.09 0.86 1.62
CA TRP A 168 -13.11 -0.03 2.17
C TRP A 168 -14.21 -0.37 1.15
N ASN A 169 -14.73 0.65 0.47
CA ASN A 169 -15.86 0.48 -0.45
C ASN A 169 -15.50 -0.37 -1.67
N ASN A 170 -14.23 -0.37 -2.07
CA ASN A 170 -13.68 -1.24 -3.12
C ASN A 170 -12.99 -2.50 -2.56
N GLN A 171 -13.29 -2.89 -1.31
CA GLN A 171 -12.82 -4.13 -0.68
C GLN A 171 -11.29 -4.31 -0.73
N GLY A 172 -10.55 -3.23 -0.53
CA GLY A 172 -9.08 -3.21 -0.49
C GLY A 172 -8.42 -2.97 -1.85
N VAL A 173 -9.20 -2.85 -2.94
CA VAL A 173 -8.68 -2.51 -4.27
C VAL A 173 -8.71 -1.00 -4.46
N TRP A 174 -7.57 -0.36 -4.69
CA TRP A 174 -7.52 1.10 -4.86
C TRP A 174 -6.28 1.58 -5.61
N SER A 175 -6.29 2.84 -6.06
CA SER A 175 -5.18 3.48 -6.77
C SER A 175 -4.49 4.48 -5.83
N PRO A 176 -3.40 4.11 -5.14
CA PRO A 176 -2.71 5.00 -4.22
C PRO A 176 -2.02 6.19 -4.91
N PHE A 177 -1.67 6.03 -6.18
CA PHE A 177 -1.12 7.06 -7.06
C PHE A 177 -1.46 6.70 -8.51
N ALA A 178 -1.32 7.68 -9.40
CA ALA A 178 -1.72 7.54 -10.80
C ALA A 178 -0.99 6.39 -11.50
N GLY A 179 -1.73 5.63 -12.31
CA GLY A 179 -1.18 4.56 -13.15
C GLY A 179 -0.87 3.24 -12.40
N THR A 180 -1.28 3.08 -11.15
CA THR A 180 -1.12 1.83 -10.40
C THR A 180 -2.35 1.53 -9.56
N THR A 181 -2.95 0.36 -9.77
CA THR A 181 -4.04 -0.16 -8.94
C THR A 181 -3.51 -1.29 -8.07
N TRP A 182 -3.66 -1.16 -6.76
CA TRP A 182 -3.32 -2.20 -5.81
C TRP A 182 -4.43 -3.21 -5.64
N THR A 183 -4.06 -4.49 -5.56
CA THR A 183 -4.98 -5.55 -5.13
C THR A 183 -5.13 -5.56 -3.61
N LEU A 184 -6.16 -6.25 -3.10
CA LEU A 184 -6.35 -6.44 -1.66
C LEU A 184 -5.08 -6.94 -0.96
N ALA A 185 -4.37 -7.91 -1.55
CA ALA A 185 -3.14 -8.45 -0.98
C ALA A 185 -2.03 -7.39 -0.87
N GLN A 186 -1.91 -6.50 -1.85
CA GLN A 186 -0.92 -5.42 -1.83
C GLN A 186 -1.28 -4.34 -0.80
N THR A 187 -2.57 -4.02 -0.68
CA THR A 187 -3.10 -3.10 0.33
C THR A 187 -2.90 -3.64 1.74
N MET A 188 -3.16 -4.92 1.98
CA MET A 188 -2.90 -5.56 3.27
C MET A 188 -1.41 -5.58 3.61
N ALA A 189 -0.54 -5.92 2.65
CA ALA A 189 0.91 -5.87 2.87
C ALA A 189 1.41 -4.46 3.23
N TYR A 190 0.83 -3.42 2.62
CA TYR A 190 1.11 -2.04 3.00
C TYR A 190 0.64 -1.76 4.44
N PHE A 191 -0.59 -2.13 4.78
CA PHE A 191 -1.12 -1.93 6.13
C PHE A 191 -0.34 -2.67 7.21
N ASP A 192 0.04 -3.92 6.97
CA ASP A 192 0.85 -4.70 7.91
C ASP A 192 2.24 -4.07 8.11
N THR A 193 2.81 -3.46 7.06
CA THR A 193 4.10 -2.76 7.14
C THR A 193 4.00 -1.51 8.02
N VAL A 194 2.90 -0.76 7.91
CA VAL A 194 2.78 0.53 8.58
C VAL A 194 2.13 0.44 9.97
N TYR A 195 1.01 -0.25 10.06
CA TYR A 195 0.23 -0.35 11.29
C TYR A 195 0.59 -1.57 12.13
N GLY A 196 1.52 -2.40 11.66
CA GLY A 196 1.82 -3.71 12.22
C GLY A 196 0.77 -4.76 11.82
N PRO A 197 1.00 -6.03 12.15
CA PRO A 197 0.14 -7.13 11.73
C PRO A 197 -1.30 -7.00 12.24
N SER A 198 -2.26 -7.32 11.36
CA SER A 198 -3.70 -7.40 11.70
C SER A 198 -4.09 -8.53 12.65
N PHE A 199 -3.26 -9.55 12.86
CA PHE A 199 -3.63 -10.77 13.59
C PHE A 199 -3.44 -10.71 15.12
N LEU A 200 -3.09 -9.54 15.66
CA LEU A 200 -3.01 -9.27 17.09
C LEU A 200 -4.25 -8.52 17.60
#